data_AF-A0AAN5HZZ4-F1
#
_entry.id   AF-A0AAN5HZZ4-F1
#
_cell.length_a   1.000
_cell.length_b   1.000
_cell.length_c   1.000
_cell.angle_alpha   90.00
_cell.angle_beta   90.00
_cell.angle_gamma   90.00
#
_symmetry.space_group_name_H-M   'P 1'
#
loop_
_entity.id
_entity.type
_entity.pdbx_description
1 polymer ?
#
loop_
_entity_poly.entity_id
_entity_poly.type
_entity_poly.pdbx_seq_one_letter_code
_entity_poly.pdbx_strand_id
1 'polypeptide(L)'
;MQAGHSFDFIEGEMLEKSPFTIMDMVRQRKRWLEGLLLTVHSRKIRILYKIPLALVMYSWALSPLTFVHAISAYFLPMPRIAVLDSTIASLLALNIYMGIFGVLLTFPRKTKKDIILLPLYCIGACLVMIFTAAIQAASVILFVFGSKKEFYIVKKDNNDGKKKARKRSRNTAKVHPIQIEV
;
A
#
# COMPACT_ATOMS: atom_id res chain seq x y z
N MET A 1 19.21 -1.63 15.26
CA MET A 1 19.29 -1.92 16.71
C MET A 1 20.25 -3.03 17.08
N GLN A 2 20.26 -4.22 16.45
CA GLN A 2 21.22 -5.30 16.82
C GLN A 2 22.70 -4.91 16.69
N ALA A 3 23.04 -4.00 15.77
CA ALA A 3 24.38 -3.45 15.59
C ALA A 3 24.54 -2.02 16.18
N GLY A 4 23.67 -1.62 17.12
CA GLY A 4 23.75 -0.29 17.77
C GLY A 4 23.16 0.88 16.96
N HIS A 5 22.76 0.67 15.70
CA HIS A 5 22.13 1.72 14.90
C HIS A 5 20.67 2.00 15.35
N SER A 6 20.34 3.28 15.52
CA SER A 6 18.97 3.79 15.58
C SER A 6 18.43 3.99 14.17
N PHE A 7 17.12 3.78 14.02
CA PHE A 7 16.38 4.12 12.82
C PHE A 7 15.39 5.19 13.22
N ASP A 8 15.30 6.24 12.42
CA ASP A 8 14.32 7.30 12.60
C ASP A 8 13.55 7.51 11.29
N PHE A 9 12.33 8.00 11.41
CA PHE A 9 11.50 8.34 10.26
C PHE A 9 11.82 9.77 9.84
N ILE A 10 12.38 9.93 8.64
CA ILE A 10 12.59 11.26 8.07
C ILE A 10 11.24 11.75 7.55
N GLU A 11 10.79 12.89 8.04
CA GLU A 11 9.60 13.57 7.53
C GLU A 11 9.90 14.09 6.11
N GLY A 12 9.33 13.43 5.10
CA GLY A 12 9.47 13.81 3.71
C GLY A 12 8.35 13.23 2.86
N GLU A 13 7.89 13.98 1.86
CA GLU A 13 6.87 13.51 0.93
C GLU A 13 7.55 12.73 -0.22
N MET A 14 7.31 11.41 -0.25
CA MET A 14 7.78 10.57 -1.36
C MET A 14 6.76 10.61 -2.50
N LEU A 15 7.04 11.41 -3.53
CA LEU A 15 6.21 11.49 -4.74
C LEU A 15 6.49 10.31 -5.68
N GLU A 16 6.04 9.12 -5.29
CA GLU A 16 6.10 7.93 -6.14
C GLU A 16 4.78 7.69 -6.89
N LYS A 17 4.88 7.37 -8.20
CA LYS A 17 3.74 6.91 -8.99
C LYS A 17 3.23 5.55 -8.46
N SER A 18 1.98 5.50 -8.02
CA SER A 18 1.27 4.27 -7.67
C SER A 18 1.01 3.38 -8.90
N PRO A 19 0.70 2.09 -8.72
CA PRO A 19 0.34 1.22 -9.84
C PRO A 19 -0.89 1.75 -10.58
N PHE A 20 -0.92 1.59 -11.90
CA PHE A 20 -2.01 2.08 -12.75
C PHE A 20 -3.09 1.01 -13.00
N THR A 21 -2.80 -0.26 -12.71
CA THR A 21 -3.68 -1.40 -13.00
C THR A 21 -4.03 -2.16 -11.72
N ILE A 22 -5.27 -2.66 -11.63
CA ILE A 22 -5.75 -3.51 -10.51
C ILE A 22 -4.85 -4.74 -10.32
N MET A 23 -4.46 -5.40 -11.42
CA MET A 23 -3.57 -6.55 -11.38
C MET A 23 -2.20 -6.22 -10.78
N ASP A 24 -1.68 -5.02 -11.03
CA ASP A 24 -0.41 -4.59 -10.43
C ASP A 24 -0.56 -4.34 -8.92
N MET A 25 -1.71 -3.81 -8.47
CA MET A 25 -1.99 -3.66 -7.04
C MET A 25 -2.05 -5.01 -6.32
N VAL A 26 -2.71 -6.01 -6.93
CA VAL A 26 -2.79 -7.37 -6.39
C VAL A 26 -1.41 -8.01 -6.30
N ARG A 27 -0.59 -7.87 -7.34
CA ARG A 27 0.80 -8.37 -7.38
C ARG A 27 1.71 -7.67 -6.37
N GLN A 28 1.56 -6.36 -6.20
CA GLN A 28 2.32 -5.58 -5.22
C GLN A 28 2.00 -6.05 -3.79
N ARG A 29 0.73 -6.24 -3.46
CA ARG A 29 0.31 -6.76 -2.15
C ARG A 29 0.78 -8.19 -1.91
N LYS A 30 0.81 -9.04 -2.96
CA LYS A 30 1.34 -10.39 -2.87
C LYS A 30 2.83 -10.37 -2.50
N ARG A 31 3.61 -9.48 -3.13
CA ARG A 31 5.03 -9.29 -2.81
C ARG A 31 5.25 -8.82 -1.37
N TRP A 32 4.41 -7.93 -0.87
CA TRP A 32 4.51 -7.48 0.52
C TRP A 32 4.32 -8.65 1.48
N LEU A 33 3.33 -9.52 1.23
CA LEU A 33 3.10 -10.70 2.05
C LEU A 33 4.27 -11.70 1.98
N GLU A 34 4.83 -11.94 0.79
CA GLU A 34 6.04 -12.76 0.60
C GLU A 34 7.24 -12.20 1.40
N GLY A 35 7.46 -10.89 1.33
CA GLY A 35 8.55 -10.21 2.05
C GLY A 35 8.39 -10.29 3.57
N LEU A 36 7.17 -10.09 4.08
CA LEU A 36 6.87 -10.25 5.51
C LEU A 36 7.09 -11.69 5.97
N LEU A 37 6.62 -12.68 5.19
CA LEU A 37 6.79 -14.10 5.50
C LEU A 37 8.27 -14.47 5.64
N LEU A 38 9.11 -14.03 4.69
CA LEU A 38 10.55 -14.27 4.72
C LEU A 38 11.22 -13.59 5.92
N THR A 39 10.78 -12.38 6.27
CA THR A 39 11.35 -11.61 7.38
C THR A 39 11.02 -12.24 8.73
N VAL A 40 9.76 -12.68 8.93
CA VAL A 40 9.32 -13.33 10.17
C VAL A 40 10.01 -14.68 10.37
N HIS A 41 10.19 -15.47 9.30
CA HIS A 41 10.84 -16.79 9.36
C HIS A 41 12.38 -16.74 9.36
N SER A 42 12.99 -15.59 9.06
CA SER A 42 14.45 -15.44 9.03
C SER A 42 15.06 -15.54 10.43
N ARG A 43 16.01 -16.45 10.66
CA ARG A 43 16.70 -16.60 11.95
C ARG A 43 17.62 -15.42 12.33
N LYS A 44 17.89 -14.50 11.40
CA LYS A 44 18.82 -13.38 11.60
C LYS A 44 18.27 -12.29 12.54
N ILE A 45 16.95 -12.17 12.66
CA ILE A 45 16.29 -11.10 13.44
C ILE A 45 15.85 -11.64 14.81
N ARG A 46 16.07 -10.85 15.88
CA ARG A 46 15.61 -11.16 17.25
C ARG A 46 14.07 -11.26 17.31
N ILE A 47 13.56 -12.24 18.07
CA ILE A 47 12.13 -12.57 18.11
C ILE A 47 11.25 -11.39 18.58
N LEU A 48 11.74 -10.58 19.52
CA LEU A 48 10.99 -9.45 20.10
C LEU A 48 10.53 -8.44 19.05
N TYR A 49 11.37 -8.15 18.05
CA TYR A 49 11.04 -7.22 16.97
C TYR A 49 10.18 -7.86 15.88
N LYS A 50 10.04 -9.19 15.89
CA LYS A 50 9.19 -9.91 14.92
C LYS A 50 7.75 -10.02 15.36
N ILE A 51 7.46 -9.96 16.66
CA ILE A 51 6.10 -10.11 17.18
C ILE A 51 5.11 -9.14 16.49
N PRO A 52 5.33 -7.82 16.48
CA PRO A 52 4.41 -6.90 15.80
C PRO A 52 4.34 -7.17 14.29
N LEU A 53 5.46 -7.50 13.66
CA LEU A 53 5.50 -7.82 12.23
C LEU A 53 4.71 -9.10 11.89
N ALA A 54 4.80 -10.11 12.75
CA ALA A 54 4.09 -11.37 12.64
C ALA A 54 2.59 -11.15 12.84
N LEU A 55 2.17 -10.33 13.80
CA LEU A 55 0.76 -9.98 14.01
C LEU A 55 0.16 -9.32 12.75
N VAL A 56 0.87 -8.36 12.15
CA VAL A 56 0.42 -7.72 10.89
C VAL A 56 0.35 -8.74 9.76
N MET A 57 1.37 -9.60 9.63
CA MET A 57 1.40 -10.65 8.61
C MET A 57 0.21 -11.62 8.73
N TYR A 58 -0.06 -12.12 9.94
CA TYR A 58 -1.18 -13.04 10.17
C TYR A 58 -2.53 -12.36 10.00
N SER A 59 -2.67 -11.11 10.45
CA SER A 59 -3.87 -10.29 10.19
C SER A 59 -4.14 -10.16 8.69
N TRP A 60 -3.09 -9.92 7.90
CA TRP A 60 -3.21 -9.84 6.44
C TRP A 60 -3.52 -11.19 5.79
N ALA A 61 -2.95 -12.29 6.29
CA ALA A 61 -3.22 -13.64 5.80
C ALA A 61 -4.66 -14.11 6.11
N LEU A 62 -5.27 -13.61 7.19
CA LEU A 62 -6.66 -13.88 7.58
C LEU A 62 -7.68 -13.02 6.83
N SER A 63 -7.24 -12.04 6.04
CA SER A 63 -8.11 -11.14 5.27
C SER A 63 -9.15 -11.81 4.35
N PRO A 64 -8.86 -12.90 3.60
CA PRO A 64 -9.91 -13.57 2.82
C PRO A 64 -10.95 -14.24 3.71
N LEU A 65 -10.55 -14.75 4.88
CA LEU A 65 -11.48 -15.38 5.82
C LEU A 65 -12.43 -14.34 6.41
N THR A 66 -11.93 -13.16 6.80
CA THR A 66 -12.79 -12.08 7.32
C THR A 66 -13.71 -11.51 6.25
N PHE A 67 -13.27 -11.45 4.99
CA PHE A 67 -14.11 -11.05 3.86
C PHE A 67 -15.26 -12.03 3.61
N VAL A 68 -14.98 -13.33 3.59
CA VAL A 68 -16.01 -14.37 3.47
C VAL A 68 -16.95 -14.33 4.67
N HIS A 69 -16.42 -14.20 5.89
CA HIS A 69 -17.24 -14.11 7.11
C HIS A 69 -18.22 -12.91 7.05
N ALA A 70 -17.77 -11.75 6.57
CA ALA A 70 -18.63 -10.57 6.42
C ALA A 70 -19.76 -10.80 5.40
N ILE A 71 -19.47 -11.48 4.28
CA ILE A 71 -20.49 -11.85 3.28
C ILE A 71 -21.45 -12.89 3.86
N SER A 72 -20.93 -13.94 4.48
CA SER A 72 -21.74 -15.01 5.07
C SER A 72 -22.63 -14.50 6.19
N ALA A 73 -22.17 -13.57 7.02
CA ALA A 73 -22.98 -12.97 8.09
C ALA A 73 -24.16 -12.14 7.55
N TYR A 74 -24.07 -11.62 6.32
CA TYR A 74 -25.18 -10.92 5.67
C TYR A 74 -26.26 -11.90 5.15
N PHE A 75 -25.85 -13.05 4.63
CA PHE A 75 -26.77 -14.03 4.02
C PHE A 75 -27.29 -15.10 4.99
N LEU A 76 -26.53 -15.45 6.03
CA LEU A 76 -26.83 -16.54 6.95
C LEU A 76 -26.90 -16.01 8.39
N PRO A 77 -27.95 -16.34 9.17
CA PRO A 77 -27.99 -16.06 10.60
C PRO A 77 -27.00 -16.98 11.34
N MET A 78 -25.73 -16.60 11.38
CA MET A 78 -24.67 -17.34 12.05
C MET A 78 -24.74 -17.17 13.59
N PRO A 79 -24.28 -18.18 14.36
CA PRO A 79 -24.14 -18.05 15.81
C PRO A 79 -23.15 -16.93 16.14
N ARG A 80 -23.61 -15.94 16.92
CA ARG A 80 -22.81 -14.76 17.28
C ARG A 80 -21.86 -15.09 18.42
N ILE A 81 -20.57 -14.94 18.19
CA ILE A 81 -19.52 -15.02 19.22
C ILE A 81 -19.09 -13.58 19.51
N ALA A 82 -19.59 -13.02 20.61
CA ALA A 82 -19.46 -11.60 20.92
C ALA A 82 -18.01 -11.07 20.88
N VAL A 83 -17.04 -11.86 21.37
CA VAL A 83 -15.62 -11.49 21.37
C VAL A 83 -15.05 -11.42 19.96
N LEU A 84 -15.38 -12.41 19.11
CA LEU A 84 -14.91 -12.46 17.73
C LEU A 84 -15.53 -11.32 16.90
N ASP A 85 -16.84 -11.12 17.05
CA ASP A 85 -17.58 -10.06 16.36
C ASP A 85 -17.06 -8.67 16.75
N SER A 86 -16.81 -8.44 18.04
CA SER A 86 -16.22 -7.19 18.54
C SER A 86 -14.81 -6.95 18.00
N THR A 87 -13.99 -8.01 17.90
CA THR A 87 -12.63 -7.91 17.38
C THR A 87 -12.63 -7.60 15.87
N ILE A 88 -13.49 -8.26 15.10
CA ILE A 88 -13.62 -8.01 13.66
C ILE A 88 -14.16 -6.59 13.41
N ALA A 89 -15.17 -6.16 14.18
CA ALA A 89 -15.74 -4.82 14.08
C ALA A 89 -14.71 -3.73 14.44
N SER A 90 -13.90 -3.93 15.49
CA SER A 90 -12.86 -2.95 15.87
C SER A 90 -11.74 -2.85 14.84
N LEU A 91 -11.32 -3.97 14.24
CA LEU A 91 -10.37 -3.97 13.12
C LEU A 91 -10.92 -3.22 11.89
N LEU A 92 -12.20 -3.43 11.56
CA LEU A 92 -12.86 -2.71 10.47
C LEU A 92 -12.95 -1.20 10.77
N ALA A 93 -13.33 -0.82 11.99
CA ALA A 93 -13.41 0.57 12.42
C ALA A 93 -12.05 1.28 12.34
N LEU A 94 -10.97 0.62 12.78
CA LEU A 94 -9.61 1.15 12.67
C LEU A 94 -9.21 1.38 11.21
N ASN A 95 -9.55 0.44 10.33
CA ASN A 95 -9.26 0.56 8.90
C ASN A 95 -10.01 1.73 8.25
N ILE A 96 -11.30 1.92 8.59
CA ILE A 96 -12.09 3.07 8.13
C ILE A 96 -11.52 4.38 8.68
N TYR A 97 -11.16 4.42 9.97
CA TYR A 97 -10.54 5.57 10.61
C TYR A 97 -9.25 6.00 9.89
N MET A 98 -8.35 5.06 9.59
CA MET A 98 -7.11 5.34 8.87
C MET A 98 -7.37 5.89 7.46
N GLY A 99 -8.40 5.39 6.77
CA GLY A 99 -8.81 5.90 5.45
C GLY A 99 -9.32 7.35 5.53
N ILE A 100 -10.20 7.64 6.48
CA ILE A 100 -10.73 9.00 6.71
C ILE A 100 -9.60 9.95 7.14
N PHE A 101 -8.77 9.53 8.09
CA PHE A 101 -7.64 10.31 8.56
C PHE A 101 -6.65 10.65 7.45
N GLY A 102 -6.35 9.70 6.56
CA GLY A 102 -5.50 9.93 5.39
C GLY A 102 -6.08 10.98 4.43
N VAL A 103 -7.40 10.94 4.19
CA VAL A 103 -8.09 11.97 3.42
C VAL A 103 -7.99 13.33 4.11
N LEU A 104 -8.24 13.40 5.43
CA LEU A 104 -8.14 14.64 6.21
C LEU A 104 -6.74 15.26 6.15
N LEU A 105 -5.68 14.46 6.23
CA LEU A 105 -4.30 14.94 6.11
C LEU A 105 -3.97 15.42 4.70
N THR A 106 -4.53 14.78 3.67
CA THR A 106 -4.28 15.11 2.27
C THR A 106 -4.93 16.43 1.87
N PHE A 107 -5.96 16.90 2.60
CA PHE A 107 -6.56 18.21 2.34
C PHE A 107 -5.56 19.33 2.62
N PRO A 108 -5.04 20.02 1.57
CA PRO A 108 -4.18 21.16 1.81
C PRO A 108 -4.99 22.30 2.40
N ARG A 109 -4.38 23.07 3.32
CA ARG A 109 -4.93 24.30 3.92
C ARG A 109 -5.48 25.32 2.91
N LYS A 110 -5.20 25.19 1.61
CA LYS A 110 -5.69 26.04 0.51
C LYS A 110 -7.12 25.71 0.05
N THR A 111 -7.66 24.53 0.36
CA THR A 111 -8.99 24.08 -0.09
C THR A 111 -10.06 24.29 0.98
N LYS A 112 -10.02 25.42 1.71
CA LYS A 112 -11.05 25.75 2.72
C LYS A 112 -12.38 26.21 2.11
N LYS A 113 -12.43 26.46 0.79
CA LYS A 113 -13.65 26.89 0.10
C LYS A 113 -14.61 25.74 -0.22
N ASP A 114 -14.12 24.50 -0.21
CA ASP A 114 -14.92 23.33 -0.63
C ASP A 114 -15.23 22.39 0.56
N ILE A 115 -15.74 22.94 1.67
CA ILE A 115 -16.16 22.16 2.85
C ILE A 115 -17.23 21.11 2.46
N ILE A 116 -18.00 21.38 1.40
CA ILE A 116 -19.00 20.47 0.85
C ILE A 116 -18.37 19.28 0.11
N LEU A 117 -17.16 19.43 -0.44
CA LEU A 117 -16.45 18.31 -1.07
C LEU A 117 -15.86 17.35 -0.02
N LEU A 118 -15.53 17.83 1.18
CA LEU A 118 -14.99 17.01 2.26
C LEU A 118 -15.80 15.73 2.55
N PRO A 119 -17.13 15.78 2.79
CA PRO A 119 -17.91 14.57 2.99
C PRO A 119 -17.94 13.66 1.75
N LEU A 120 -17.90 14.22 0.53
CA LEU A 120 -17.83 13.43 -0.70
C LEU A 120 -16.53 12.63 -0.78
N TYR A 121 -15.39 13.22 -0.40
CA TYR A 121 -14.11 12.52 -0.33
C TYR A 121 -14.08 11.47 0.80
N CYS A 122 -14.74 11.73 1.94
CA CYS A 122 -14.89 10.72 3.01
C CYS A 122 -15.73 9.53 2.54
N ILE A 123 -16.82 9.75 1.82
CA ILE A 123 -17.62 8.67 1.20
C ILE A 123 -16.78 7.91 0.19
N GLY A 124 -16.02 8.62 -0.65
CA GLY A 124 -15.05 8.03 -1.57
C GLY A 124 -14.03 7.14 -0.85
N ALA A 125 -13.50 7.57 0.29
CA ALA A 125 -12.59 6.77 1.11
C ALA A 125 -13.26 5.47 1.59
N CYS A 126 -14.48 5.54 2.09
CA CYS A 126 -15.24 4.35 2.51
C CYS A 126 -15.45 3.35 1.36
N LEU A 127 -15.77 3.82 0.15
CA LEU A 127 -15.91 2.95 -1.02
C LEU A 127 -14.57 2.31 -1.43
N VAL A 128 -13.49 3.10 -1.39
CA VAL A 128 -12.12 2.59 -1.65
C VAL A 128 -11.73 1.53 -0.62
N MET A 129 -12.16 1.63 0.64
CA MET A 129 -11.89 0.59 1.65
C MET A 129 -12.47 -0.77 1.26
N ILE A 130 -13.72 -0.82 0.77
CA ILE A 130 -14.34 -2.07 0.31
C ILE A 130 -13.56 -2.65 -0.87
N PHE A 131 -13.19 -1.79 -1.83
CA PHE A 131 -12.38 -2.18 -2.98
C PHE A 131 -10.99 -2.71 -2.57
N THR A 132 -10.31 -2.07 -1.62
CA THR A 132 -8.99 -2.52 -1.15
C THR A 132 -9.07 -3.84 -0.38
N ALA A 133 -10.14 -4.07 0.38
CA ALA A 133 -10.38 -5.36 1.04
C ALA A 133 -10.55 -6.50 0.02
N ALA A 134 -11.29 -6.27 -1.07
CA ALA A 134 -11.45 -7.25 -2.15
C ALA A 134 -10.11 -7.55 -2.86
N ILE A 135 -9.32 -6.52 -3.18
CA ILE A 135 -7.97 -6.69 -3.74
C ILE A 135 -7.09 -7.51 -2.80
N GLN A 136 -7.17 -7.23 -1.49
CA GLN A 136 -6.37 -7.92 -0.49
C GLN A 136 -6.74 -9.40 -0.39
N ALA A 137 -8.03 -9.72 -0.35
CA ALA A 137 -8.50 -11.11 -0.38
C ALA A 137 -7.99 -11.84 -1.65
N ALA A 138 -8.13 -11.21 -2.82
CA ALA A 138 -7.63 -11.77 -4.09
C ALA A 138 -6.11 -11.97 -4.08
N SER A 139 -5.35 -11.06 -3.47
CA SER A 139 -3.90 -11.15 -3.34
C SER A 139 -3.45 -12.33 -2.47
N VAL A 140 -4.14 -12.58 -1.36
CA VAL A 140 -3.86 -13.74 -0.49
C VAL A 140 -4.19 -15.04 -1.21
N ILE A 141 -5.31 -15.11 -1.94
CA ILE A 141 -5.67 -16.27 -2.76
C ILE A 141 -4.57 -16.54 -3.79
N LEU A 142 -4.14 -15.53 -4.55
CA LEU A 142 -3.03 -15.67 -5.52
C LEU A 142 -1.67 -15.95 -4.87
N PHE A 143 -1.48 -15.62 -3.59
CA PHE A 143 -0.31 -16.01 -2.83
C PHE A 143 -0.36 -17.49 -2.45
N VAL A 144 -1.52 -18.00 -1.99
CA VAL A 144 -1.72 -19.42 -1.64
C VAL A 144 -1.63 -20.33 -2.88
N PHE A 145 -2.26 -19.94 -3.98
CA PHE A 145 -2.31 -20.74 -5.23
C PHE A 145 -1.16 -20.44 -6.20
N GLY A 146 -0.43 -19.34 -6.01
CA GLY A 146 0.62 -18.94 -6.95
C GLY A 146 1.94 -19.63 -6.68
N SER A 147 2.53 -20.21 -7.73
CA SER A 147 3.89 -20.75 -7.69
C SER A 147 4.91 -19.69 -7.24
N LYS A 148 5.82 -20.08 -6.33
CA LYS A 148 6.91 -19.25 -5.79
C LYS A 148 8.03 -19.08 -6.83
N LYS A 149 7.77 -18.51 -8.00
CA LYS A 149 8.84 -18.24 -8.97
C LYS A 149 8.67 -16.87 -9.63
N GLU A 150 9.70 -16.06 -9.38
CA GLU A 150 10.08 -14.81 -10.03
C GLU A 150 9.46 -13.50 -9.53
N PHE A 151 10.37 -12.62 -9.11
CA PHE A 151 10.12 -11.28 -8.60
C PHE A 151 9.63 -10.39 -9.75
N TYR A 152 8.30 -10.26 -9.92
CA TYR A 152 7.72 -9.46 -11.01
C TYR A 152 8.02 -7.96 -10.86
N ILE A 153 9.07 -7.45 -11.49
CA ILE A 153 9.35 -6.02 -11.53
C ILE A 153 8.30 -5.34 -12.41
N VAL A 154 7.52 -4.41 -11.83
CA VAL A 154 6.59 -3.58 -12.59
C VAL A 154 7.40 -2.74 -13.56
N LYS A 155 7.26 -2.99 -14.86
CA LYS A 155 7.90 -2.19 -15.91
C LYS A 155 7.22 -0.82 -15.94
N LYS A 156 7.81 0.17 -15.28
CA LYS A 156 7.46 1.58 -15.48
C LYS A 156 7.90 1.95 -16.90
N ASP A 157 6.97 2.36 -17.76
CA ASP A 157 7.31 2.84 -19.10
C ASP A 157 8.21 4.07 -19.00
N ASN A 158 9.48 3.91 -19.40
CA ASN A 158 10.51 4.96 -19.39
C ASN A 158 10.30 6.05 -20.45
N ASN A 159 9.13 6.12 -21.10
CA ASN A 159 8.88 7.09 -22.17
C ASN A 159 8.86 8.53 -21.65
N ASP A 160 8.49 8.77 -20.39
CA ASP A 160 8.57 10.10 -19.77
C ASP A 160 10.02 10.53 -19.48
N GLY A 161 10.88 9.59 -19.08
CA GLY A 161 12.30 9.82 -18.80
C GLY A 161 13.11 10.10 -20.07
N LYS A 162 12.86 9.34 -21.15
CA LYS A 162 13.50 9.55 -22.45
C LYS A 162 13.09 10.89 -23.09
N LYS A 163 11.83 11.30 -22.97
CA LYS A 163 11.37 12.62 -23.45
C LYS A 163 12.01 13.78 -22.68
N LYS A 164 12.12 13.68 -21.35
CA LYS A 164 12.79 14.70 -20.52
C LYS A 164 14.30 14.77 -20.76
N ALA A 165 14.99 13.63 -20.88
CA ALA A 165 16.42 13.57 -21.21
C ALA A 165 16.73 14.12 -22.61
N ARG A 166 15.90 13.78 -23.61
CA ARG A 166 16.04 14.30 -24.98
C ARG A 166 15.75 15.80 -25.08
N LYS A 167 14.82 16.34 -24.26
CA LYS A 167 14.56 17.79 -24.19
C LYS A 167 15.70 18.55 -23.49
N ARG A 168 16.34 17.94 -22.48
CA ARG A 168 17.48 18.53 -21.75
C ARG A 168 18.74 18.58 -22.62
N SER A 169 19.05 17.51 -23.35
CA SER A 169 20.17 17.44 -24.32
C SER A 169 20.00 18.43 -25.49
N ARG A 170 18.76 18.66 -25.96
CA ARG A 170 18.49 19.62 -27.04
C ARG A 170 18.62 21.09 -26.61
N ASN A 171 18.41 21.38 -25.32
CA ASN A 171 18.59 22.72 -24.77
C ASN A 171 20.05 23.04 -24.44
N THR A 172 20.84 22.06 -23.98
CA THR A 172 22.28 22.25 -23.75
C THR A 172 23.09 22.36 -25.05
N ALA A 173 22.64 21.74 -26.15
CA ALA A 173 23.27 21.89 -27.46
C ALA A 173 22.98 23.25 -28.15
N LYS A 174 22.11 24.09 -27.58
CA LYS A 174 21.77 25.43 -28.12
C LYS A 174 22.51 26.57 -27.43
N VAL A 175 23.27 26.31 -26.36
CA VAL A 175 23.95 27.36 -25.60
C VAL A 175 25.47 27.13 -25.71
N HIS A 176 26.07 27.95 -26.59
CA HIS A 176 27.51 28.17 -26.85
C HIS A 176 28.31 27.17 -27.71
N PRO A 177 28.70 27.56 -28.94
CA PRO A 177 30.04 27.32 -29.45
C PRO A 177 30.95 28.46 -28.96
N ILE A 178 31.80 28.21 -27.96
CA ILE A 178 32.97 29.07 -27.73
C ILE A 178 34.12 28.35 -28.43
N GLN A 179 34.55 28.92 -29.55
CA GLN A 179 35.79 28.53 -30.20
C GLN A 179 36.95 28.95 -29.31
N ILE A 180 37.84 28.01 -29.03
CA ILE A 180 39.19 28.28 -28.53
C ILE A 180 40.10 27.88 -29.70
N GLU A 181 40.60 28.89 -30.43
CA GLU A 181 41.75 28.75 -31.32
C GLU A 181 43.02 28.52 -30.49
N VAL A 182 43.93 27.76 -31.10
CA VAL A 182 45.17 27.18 -30.57
C VAL A 182 46.22 28.26 -30.26
#